data_AF-A0A067T9T7-F1
#
_entry.id   AF-A0A067T9T7-F1
#
_cell.length_a   1.000
_cell.length_b   1.000
_cell.length_c   1.000
_cell.angle_alpha   90.00
_cell.angle_beta   90.00
_cell.angle_gamma   90.00
#
_symmetry.space_group_name_H-M   'P 1'
#
loop_
_entity.id
_entity.type
_entity.pdbx_description
1 polymer ?
#
loop_
_entity_poly.entity_id
_entity_poly.type
_entity_poly.pdbx_seq_one_letter_code
_entity_poly.pdbx_strand_id
1 'polypeptide(L)' 'FNVNTDISTVHFSSEKDGLKVIFGSEDDLVGFVAFSGTLGKGKVKVTMANGVVIEGVITGGPKTVQSIVGVGTWTRS' A
#
# COMPACT_ATOMS: atom_id res chain seq x y z
N PHE A 1 -8.32 0.30 -6.54
CA PHE A 1 -6.96 -0.28 -6.48
C PHE A 1 -7.04 -1.68 -5.89
N ASN A 2 -6.52 -2.69 -6.57
CA ASN A 2 -6.51 -4.08 -6.09
C ASN A 2 -5.03 -4.53 -6.02
N VAL A 3 -4.54 -4.86 -4.83
CA VAL A 3 -3.12 -5.21 -4.61
C VAL A 3 -3.04 -6.71 -4.38
N ASN A 4 -2.38 -7.42 -5.29
CA ASN A 4 -2.10 -8.85 -5.13
C ASN A 4 -0.65 -9.01 -4.67
N THR A 5 -0.48 -9.16 -3.36
CA THR A 5 0.83 -9.36 -2.73
C THR A 5 0.75 -10.63 -1.90
N ASP A 6 1.70 -11.53 -2.11
CA ASP A 6 1.89 -12.72 -1.28
C ASP A 6 2.39 -12.28 0.11
N ILE A 7 1.46 -11.78 0.92
CA ILE A 7 1.63 -11.54 2.35
C ILE A 7 0.95 -12.73 3.00
N SER A 8 1.72 -13.74 3.38
CA SER A 8 1.19 -14.76 4.27
C SER A 8 0.65 -14.04 5.52
N THR A 9 -0.69 -13.97 5.60
CA THR A 9 -1.52 -13.65 6.77
C THR A 9 -1.51 -12.24 7.34
N VAL A 10 -1.56 -11.18 6.52
CA VAL A 10 -2.02 -9.87 7.03
C VAL A 10 -3.08 -9.24 6.12
N HIS A 11 -4.35 -9.54 6.42
CA HIS A 11 -5.47 -8.86 5.80
C HIS A 11 -5.70 -7.50 6.45
N PHE A 12 -5.74 -6.46 5.63
CA PHE A 12 -6.21 -5.14 6.02
C PHE A 12 -7.05 -4.54 4.89
N SER A 13 -7.91 -3.61 5.25
CA SER A 13 -8.73 -2.82 4.33
C SER A 13 -8.53 -1.35 4.60
N SER A 14 -8.64 -0.51 3.56
CA SER A 14 -8.74 0.93 3.75
C SER A 14 -9.98 1.24 4.57
N GLU A 15 -9.87 2.16 5.53
CA GLU A 15 -11.07 2.86 5.98
C GLU A 15 -11.65 3.68 4.82
N LYS A 16 -12.96 3.98 4.87
CA LYS A 16 -13.63 4.78 3.84
C LYS A 16 -12.89 6.11 3.69
N ASP A 17 -12.40 6.40 2.48
CA ASP A 17 -11.59 7.59 2.16
C ASP A 17 -10.31 7.74 3.00
N GLY A 18 -9.85 6.63 3.62
CA GLY A 18 -8.78 6.62 4.60
C GLY A 18 -7.37 6.57 4.00
N LEU A 19 -7.24 6.21 2.71
CA LEU A 19 -5.96 6.16 1.99
C LEU A 19 -5.76 7.40 1.13
N LYS A 20 -4.55 7.95 1.21
CA LYS A 20 -4.05 9.00 0.32
C LYS A 20 -2.99 8.41 -0.59
N VAL A 21 -3.07 8.77 -1.87
CA VAL A 21 -2.08 8.41 -2.88
C VAL A 21 -1.35 9.69 -3.29
N ILE A 22 -0.03 9.70 -3.16
CA ILE A 22 0.84 10.82 -3.47
C ILE A 22 1.72 10.39 -4.64
N PHE A 23 1.67 11.12 -5.74
CA PHE A 23 2.36 10.80 -7.00
C PHE A 23 2.77 12.07 -7.74
N GLY A 24 3.76 11.97 -8.63
CA GLY A 24 4.24 13.10 -9.44
C GLY A 24 3.47 13.24 -10.75
N SER A 25 3.17 12.12 -11.41
CA SER A 25 2.38 12.01 -12.63
C SER A 25 1.36 10.87 -12.53
N GLU A 26 0.23 10.96 -13.24
CA GLU A 26 -0.73 9.85 -13.32
C GLU A 26 -0.10 8.57 -13.92
N ASP A 27 0.92 8.72 -14.78
CA ASP A 27 1.66 7.61 -15.37
C ASP A 27 2.38 6.76 -14.31
N ASP A 28 2.62 7.31 -13.12
CA ASP A 28 3.28 6.59 -12.02
C ASP A 28 2.32 5.58 -11.33
N LEU A 29 1.01 5.64 -11.59
CA LEU A 29 0.00 4.87 -10.85
C LEU A 29 -0.24 3.45 -11.36
N VAL A 30 0.30 3.09 -12.54
CA VAL A 30 -0.02 1.84 -13.23
C VAL A 30 1.25 1.09 -13.58
N GLY A 31 1.24 -0.23 -13.36
CA GLY A 31 2.33 -1.11 -13.77
C GLY A 31 2.79 -2.07 -12.68
N PHE A 32 3.78 -2.90 -13.01
CA PHE A 32 4.43 -3.81 -12.08
C PHE A 32 5.55 -3.07 -11.34
N VAL A 33 5.44 -2.96 -10.02
CA VAL A 33 6.35 -2.16 -9.21
C VAL A 33 6.69 -2.86 -7.89
N ALA A 34 7.94 -2.72 -7.47
CA ALA A 34 8.36 -3.07 -6.11
C ALA A 34 7.92 -1.98 -5.13
N PHE A 35 7.66 -2.35 -3.89
CA PHE A 35 7.33 -1.41 -2.83
C PHE A 35 7.93 -1.83 -1.50
N SER A 36 8.10 -0.85 -0.61
CA SER A 36 8.52 -1.05 0.77
C SER A 36 7.75 -0.10 1.69
N GLY A 37 7.59 -0.45 2.96
CA GLY A 37 6.79 0.38 3.84
C GLY A 37 6.60 -0.18 5.23
N THR A 38 5.61 0.37 5.93
CA THR A 38 5.19 -0.04 7.26
C THR A 38 3.70 -0.25 7.33
N LEU A 39 3.29 -1.26 8.09
CA LEU A 39 1.91 -1.62 8.35
C LEU A 39 1.70 -1.85 9.85
N GLY A 40 0.62 -1.32 10.40
CA GLY A 40 0.17 -1.64 11.76
C GLY A 40 -0.35 -0.44 12.53
N LYS A 41 -0.91 -0.71 13.71
CA LYS A 41 -1.58 0.31 14.56
C LYS A 41 -2.66 1.10 13.81
N GLY A 42 -3.41 0.42 12.95
CA GLY A 42 -4.46 1.03 12.12
C GLY A 42 -3.92 1.97 11.04
N LYS A 43 -2.64 1.88 10.67
CA LYS A 43 -2.02 2.72 9.65
C LYS A 43 -1.22 1.90 8.65
N VAL A 44 -1.12 2.43 7.44
CA VAL A 44 -0.22 1.96 6.40
C VAL A 44 0.57 3.13 5.83
N LYS A 45 1.82 2.86 5.46
CA LYS A 45 2.64 3.74 4.63
C LYS A 45 3.51 2.90 3.72
N VAL A 46 3.30 2.98 2.41
CA VAL A 46 4.01 2.22 1.40
C VAL A 46 4.58 3.17 0.37
N THR A 47 5.85 3.00 0.03
CA THR A 47 6.55 3.70 -1.03
C THR A 47 6.89 2.72 -2.13
N MET A 48 6.40 3.00 -3.33
CA MET A 48 6.69 2.26 -4.54
C MET A 48 8.03 2.73 -5.13
N ALA A 49 8.71 1.86 -5.87
CA ALA A 49 10.01 2.15 -6.48
C ALA A 49 9.98 3.31 -7.48
N ASN A 50 8.82 3.59 -8.07
CA ASN A 50 8.58 4.72 -8.95
C ASN A 50 8.24 6.03 -8.21
N GLY A 51 8.31 6.05 -6.88
CA GLY A 51 8.10 7.25 -6.07
C GLY A 51 6.67 7.47 -5.58
N VAL A 52 5.69 6.66 -6.01
CA VAL A 52 4.32 6.74 -5.49
C VAL A 52 4.29 6.34 -4.02
N VAL A 53 3.60 7.12 -3.20
CA VAL A 53 3.38 6.82 -1.78
C VAL A 53 1.90 6.61 -1.51
N ILE A 54 1.58 5.53 -0.81
CA ILE A 54 0.25 5.28 -0.26
C ILE A 54 0.36 5.32 1.25
N GLU A 55 -0.36 6.25 1.88
CA GLU A 55 -0.43 6.32 3.33
C GLU A 55 -1.85 6.58 3.80
N GLY A 56 -2.20 6.05 4.97
CA GLY A 56 -3.56 6.22 5.46
C GLY A 56 -3.96 5.33 6.61
N VAL A 57 -5.22 5.46 6.96
CA VAL A 57 -5.88 4.68 8.02
C VAL A 57 -6.44 3.40 7.42
N ILE A 58 -6.21 2.29 8.12
CA ILE A 58 -6.65 0.96 7.73
C ILE A 58 -7.36 0.27 8.88
N THR A 59 -8.28 -0.62 8.52
CA THR A 59 -8.91 -1.58 9.42
C THR A 59 -8.26 -2.95 9.25
N GLY A 60 -8.11 -3.69 10.35
CA GLY A 60 -7.36 -4.94 10.37
C GLY A 60 -5.83 -4.72 10.46
N GLY A 61 -5.05 -5.66 9.96
CA GLY A 61 -3.59 -5.60 10.04
C GLY A 61 -3.00 -5.91 11.42
N PRO A 62 -1.66 -5.79 11.58
CA PRO A 62 -0.98 -6.15 12.81
C PRO A 62 -1.14 -5.05 13.87
N LYS A 63 -1.23 -5.46 15.14
CA LYS A 63 -1.30 -4.51 16.28
C LYS A 63 0.01 -3.75 16.49
N THR A 64 1.13 -4.34 16.08
CA THR A 64 2.46 -3.72 16.12
C THR A 64 2.84 -3.21 14.74
N VAL A 65 3.73 -2.22 14.68
CA VAL A 65 4.26 -1.74 13.39
C VAL A 65 5.24 -2.79 12.87
N GLN A 66 5.05 -3.19 11.62
CA GLN A 66 5.92 -4.12 10.92
C GLN A 66 6.39 -3.50 9.61
N SER A 67 7.61 -3.82 9.21
CA SER A 67 8.11 -3.46 7.88
C SER A 67 7.57 -4.45 6.86
N ILE A 68 7.21 -3.95 5.69
CA ILE A 68 6.75 -4.76 4.56
C ILE A 68 7.58 -4.43 3.33
N VAL A 69 7.85 -5.46 2.53
CA VAL A 69 8.48 -5.35 1.22
C VAL A 69 7.76 -6.29 0.27
N GLY A 70 7.59 -5.89 -0.97
CA GLY A 70 6.89 -6.72 -1.94
C GLY A 70 6.98 -6.19 -3.35
N VAL A 71 6.31 -6.89 -4.25
CA VAL A 71 6.12 -6.52 -5.65
C VAL A 71 4.66 -6.74 -6.01
N GLY A 72 4.11 -5.93 -6.90
CA GLY A 72 2.72 -6.06 -7.32
C GLY A 72 2.41 -5.25 -8.57
N THR A 73 1.32 -5.63 -9.23
CA THR A 73 0.79 -4.88 -10.37
C THR A 73 -0.30 -3.93 -9.90
N TRP A 74 -0.17 -2.66 -10.22
CA TRP A 74 -1.16 -1.62 -9.94
C TRP A 74 -1.98 -1.33 -11.19
N THR A 75 -3.30 -1.32 -11.03
CA THR A 75 -4.25 -1.03 -12.10
C THR A 75 -5.21 0.08 -11.68
N ARG A 76 -5.61 0.89 -12.67
CA ARG A 76 -6.70 1.86 -12.55
C ARG A 76 -7.99 1.18 -13.01
N SER A 77 -9.02 1.20 -12.18
CA SER A 77 -10.38 0.69 -12.47
C SER A 77 -11.36 1.84 -12.58
#